data_AF-A0AAW4BQN9-F1
#
_entry.id   AF-A0AAW4BQN9-F1
#
_cell.length_a   1.000
_cell.length_b   1.000
_cell.length_c   1.000
_cell.angle_alpha   90.00
_cell.angle_beta   90.00
_cell.angle_gamma   90.00
#
_symmetry.space_group_name_H-M   'P 1'
#
loop_
_entity.id
_entity.type
_entity.pdbx_description
1 polymer ?
#
loop_
_entity_poly.entity_id
_entity_poly.type
_entity_poly.pdbx_seq_one_letter_code
_entity_poly.pdbx_strand_id
1 'polypeptide(L)'
;MSEPLVIPCPHCNGLNRLPAERLGDAPKCGRCKQDVLLSTPFELTEASYASQIKGDLPLLVDIWADWCSPCKSFAPTFEQAARQLAGRCRLAKLDSEANRNLAGQLGIRSIPSLLLFKHGREVSRQAGAFPLQSLMEWLRSQGV
;
A
#
# COMPACT_ATOMS: atom_id res chain seq x y z
N MET A 1 9.04 -7.31 -25.34
CA MET A 1 9.75 -6.86 -24.14
C MET A 1 8.79 -5.98 -23.38
N SER A 2 8.37 -6.37 -22.19
CA SER A 2 7.42 -5.60 -21.37
C SER A 2 8.05 -4.27 -20.97
N GLU A 3 7.30 -3.17 -20.98
CA GLU A 3 7.81 -1.89 -20.47
C GLU A 3 8.15 -2.02 -18.97
N PRO A 4 9.29 -1.46 -18.52
CA PRO A 4 9.68 -1.54 -17.11
C PRO A 4 8.75 -0.69 -16.25
N LEU A 5 8.33 -1.26 -15.12
CA LEU A 5 7.49 -0.62 -14.12
C LEU A 5 8.33 0.32 -13.25
N VAL A 6 7.79 1.48 -12.93
CA VAL A 6 8.36 2.47 -12.01
C VAL A 6 7.77 2.25 -10.61
N ILE A 7 8.62 1.79 -9.69
CA ILE A 7 8.24 1.51 -8.30
C ILE A 7 8.96 2.46 -7.33
N PRO A 8 8.24 3.30 -6.59
CA PRO A 8 8.80 4.08 -5.49
C PRO A 8 9.30 3.16 -4.38
N CYS A 9 10.54 3.35 -3.92
CA CYS A 9 11.07 2.61 -2.79
C CYS A 9 10.34 3.00 -1.50
N PRO A 10 9.83 2.04 -0.70
CA PRO A 10 9.12 2.34 0.55
C PRO A 10 10.04 2.97 1.62
N HIS A 11 11.36 2.85 1.50
CA HIS A 11 12.32 3.34 2.49
C HIS A 11 12.86 4.75 2.21
N CYS A 12 13.01 5.13 0.94
CA CYS A 12 13.69 6.38 0.57
C CYS A 12 13.00 7.19 -0.53
N ASN A 13 11.82 6.76 -0.99
CA ASN A 13 11.05 7.35 -2.08
C ASN A 13 11.78 7.39 -3.44
N GLY A 14 12.98 6.82 -3.56
CA GLY A 14 13.69 6.70 -4.83
C GLY A 14 12.91 5.86 -5.83
N LEU A 15 12.82 6.34 -7.07
CA LEU A 15 12.12 5.63 -8.15
C LEU A 15 13.02 4.53 -8.74
N ASN A 16 12.49 3.31 -8.82
CA ASN A 16 13.21 2.17 -9.37
C ASN A 16 12.47 1.67 -10.60
N ARG A 17 13.19 1.47 -11.70
CA ARG A 17 12.66 0.86 -12.92
C ARG A 17 12.91 -0.64 -12.87
N LEU A 18 11.86 -1.44 -12.84
CA LEU A 18 11.92 -2.88 -12.68
C LEU A 18 11.23 -3.55 -13.88
N PRO A 19 11.89 -4.48 -14.58
CA PRO A 19 11.21 -5.36 -15.53
C PRO A 19 10.11 -6.16 -14.82
N ALA A 20 8.95 -6.33 -15.46
CA ALA A 20 7.82 -7.04 -14.87
C ALA A 20 8.18 -8.49 -14.47
N GLU A 21 9.12 -9.10 -15.21
CA GLU A 21 9.60 -10.46 -15.00
C GLU A 21 10.40 -10.60 -13.70
N ARG A 22 10.89 -9.50 -13.12
CA ARG A 22 11.75 -9.48 -11.92
C ARG A 22 11.04 -9.03 -10.65
N LEU A 23 9.72 -8.92 -10.67
CA LEU A 23 8.93 -8.56 -9.48
C LEU A 23 9.02 -9.62 -8.37
N GLY A 24 9.34 -10.88 -8.71
CA GLY A 24 9.57 -11.98 -7.76
C GLY A 24 10.98 -12.07 -7.18
N ASP A 25 11.96 -11.33 -7.72
CA ASP A 25 13.40 -11.53 -7.44
C ASP A 25 13.93 -10.74 -6.22
N ALA A 26 13.06 -10.29 -5.32
CA ALA A 26 13.43 -9.37 -4.21
C ALA A 26 14.31 -8.18 -4.67
N PRO A 27 13.80 -7.32 -5.59
CA PRO A 27 14.59 -6.26 -6.18
C PRO A 27 15.04 -5.22 -5.14
N LYS A 28 16.33 -4.87 -5.16
CA LYS A 28 16.93 -3.85 -4.29
C LYS A 28 16.86 -2.46 -4.90
N CYS A 29 16.71 -1.45 -4.05
CA CYS A 29 16.65 -0.06 -4.46
C CYS A 29 18.02 0.42 -4.93
N GLY A 30 18.07 1.08 -6.09
CA GLY A 30 19.32 1.66 -6.61
C GLY A 30 19.96 2.69 -5.67
N ARG A 31 19.15 3.40 -4.88
CA ARG A 31 19.57 4.48 -3.97
C ARG A 31 19.96 3.98 -2.58
N CYS A 32 19.03 3.36 -1.84
CA CYS A 32 19.27 2.96 -0.44
C CYS A 32 19.63 1.49 -0.25
N LYS A 33 19.65 0.69 -1.33
CA LYS A 33 19.98 -0.76 -1.33
C LYS A 33 19.04 -1.67 -0.52
N GLN A 34 17.96 -1.14 0.06
CA GLN A 34 16.90 -1.92 0.70
C GLN A 34 15.95 -2.54 -0.33
N ASP A 35 15.14 -3.51 0.10
CA ASP A 35 14.12 -4.12 -0.76
C ASP A 35 13.10 -3.09 -1.23
N VAL A 36 12.76 -3.12 -2.53
CA VAL A 36 11.76 -2.22 -3.13
C VAL A 36 10.36 -2.78 -2.97
N LEU A 37 10.23 -4.11 -3.07
CA LEU A 37 8.98 -4.83 -2.92
C LEU A 37 9.01 -5.60 -1.61
N LEU A 38 8.11 -5.23 -0.71
CA LEU A 38 7.97 -5.84 0.61
C LEU A 38 6.79 -6.81 0.58
N SER A 39 6.92 -7.91 1.33
CA SER A 39 5.84 -8.86 1.61
C SER A 39 5.07 -8.51 2.89
N THR A 40 5.36 -7.35 3.47
CA THR A 40 4.69 -6.79 4.64
C THR A 40 4.26 -5.35 4.35
N PRO A 41 3.22 -4.84 5.04
CA PRO A 41 2.85 -3.44 4.93
C PRO A 41 3.98 -2.53 5.40
N PHE A 42 4.26 -1.45 4.67
CA PHE A 42 5.19 -0.40 5.10
C PHE A 42 4.45 0.80 5.69
N GLU A 43 5.15 1.61 6.48
CA GLU A 43 4.57 2.83 7.03
C GLU A 43 4.54 3.94 5.97
N LEU A 44 3.35 4.47 5.74
CA LEU A 44 3.10 5.64 4.91
C LEU A 44 2.99 6.86 5.80
N THR A 45 3.65 7.94 5.42
CA THR A 45 3.60 9.21 6.14
C THR A 45 3.18 10.31 5.19
N GLU A 46 2.79 11.47 5.74
CA GLU A 46 2.49 12.66 4.95
C GLU A 46 3.64 13.03 3.99
N ALA A 47 4.89 12.89 4.44
CA ALA A 47 6.07 13.17 3.63
C ALA A 47 6.30 12.18 2.48
N SER A 48 5.93 10.90 2.65
CA SER A 48 6.13 9.88 1.62
C SER A 48 4.93 9.71 0.69
N TYR A 49 3.72 10.05 1.15
CA TYR A 49 2.44 9.84 0.47
C TYR A 49 2.46 10.18 -1.03
N ALA A 50 2.80 11.43 -1.37
CA ALA A 50 2.75 11.91 -2.76
C ALA A 50 3.71 11.16 -3.71
N SER A 51 4.80 10.59 -3.18
CA SER A 51 5.74 9.79 -3.96
C SER A 51 5.26 8.34 -4.09
N GLN A 52 4.71 7.78 -3.02
CA GLN A 52 4.34 6.37 -2.94
C GLN A 52 3.13 6.01 -3.82
N ILE A 53 2.15 6.90 -3.93
CA ILE A 53 0.92 6.64 -4.71
C ILE A 53 1.15 6.63 -6.24
N LYS A 54 2.26 7.18 -6.71
CA LYS A 54 2.55 7.37 -8.16
C LYS A 54 3.19 6.16 -8.82
N GLY A 55 3.41 5.06 -8.10
CA GLY A 55 3.99 3.85 -8.67
C GLY A 55 3.07 3.12 -9.65
N ASP A 56 3.66 2.31 -10.51
CA ASP A 56 2.93 1.52 -11.51
C ASP A 56 2.24 0.28 -10.92
N LEU A 57 2.73 -0.22 -9.79
CA LEU A 57 1.97 -1.20 -9.01
C LEU A 57 0.90 -0.50 -8.15
N PRO A 58 -0.32 -1.05 -8.08
CA PRO A 58 -1.35 -0.55 -7.18
C PRO A 58 -0.87 -0.47 -5.73
N LEU A 59 -1.28 0.57 -5.01
CA LEU A 59 -0.97 0.76 -3.60
C LEU A 59 -2.26 0.72 -2.79
N LEU A 60 -2.40 -0.29 -1.93
CA LEU A 60 -3.47 -0.38 -0.95
C LEU A 60 -2.99 0.21 0.39
N VAL A 61 -3.74 1.15 0.94
CA VAL A 61 -3.43 1.81 2.21
C VAL A 61 -4.48 1.45 3.25
N ASP A 62 -4.05 0.94 4.41
CA ASP A 62 -4.87 0.78 5.62
C ASP A 62 -4.68 1.98 6.54
N ILE A 63 -5.74 2.78 6.68
CA ILE A 63 -5.78 3.95 7.57
C ILE A 63 -6.27 3.50 8.94
N TRP A 64 -5.43 3.69 9.96
CA TRP A 64 -5.63 3.12 11.29
C TRP A 64 -5.29 4.12 12.42
N ALA A 65 -5.46 3.69 13.66
CA ALA A 65 -5.00 4.38 14.87
C ALA A 65 -4.78 3.38 16.02
N ASP A 66 -3.94 3.72 16.99
CA ASP A 66 -3.59 2.84 18.12
C ASP A 66 -4.74 2.54 19.09
N TRP A 67 -5.74 3.43 19.22
CA TRP A 67 -6.91 3.18 20.06
C TRP A 67 -8.01 2.39 19.35
N CYS A 68 -7.88 2.15 18.04
CA CYS A 68 -8.89 1.48 17.23
C CYS A 68 -8.78 -0.05 17.37
N SER A 69 -9.62 -0.64 18.23
CA SER A 69 -9.67 -2.11 18.40
C SER A 69 -9.96 -2.87 17.09
N PRO A 70 -10.91 -2.46 16.23
CA PRO A 70 -11.12 -3.12 14.94
C PRO A 70 -9.87 -3.08 14.03
N CYS A 71 -9.10 -1.99 14.07
CA CYS A 71 -7.86 -1.86 13.31
C CYS A 71 -6.81 -2.88 13.80
N LYS A 72 -6.68 -3.06 15.11
CA LYS A 72 -5.78 -4.07 15.70
C LYS A 72 -6.16 -5.49 15.28
N SER A 73 -7.45 -5.81 15.27
CA SER A 73 -7.94 -7.12 14.80
C SER A 73 -7.74 -7.33 13.29
N PHE A 74 -7.76 -6.25 12.50
CA PHE A 74 -7.57 -6.30 11.06
C PHE A 74 -6.10 -6.40 10.63
N ALA A 75 -5.17 -5.82 11.39
CA ALA A 75 -3.74 -5.82 11.09
C ALA A 75 -3.16 -7.19 10.63
N PRO A 76 -3.41 -8.34 11.30
CA PRO A 76 -2.89 -9.63 10.83
C PRO A 76 -3.48 -10.07 9.49
N THR A 77 -4.74 -9.72 9.20
CA THR A 77 -5.37 -9.97 7.90
C THR A 77 -4.68 -9.16 6.81
N PHE A 78 -4.39 -7.89 7.10
CA PHE A 78 -3.70 -6.99 6.17
C PHE A 78 -2.25 -7.44 5.92
N GLU A 79 -1.53 -7.91 6.94
CA GLU A 79 -0.20 -8.51 6.79
C GLU A 79 -0.24 -9.78 5.93
N GLN A 80 -1.24 -10.64 6.10
CA GLN A 80 -1.39 -11.83 5.28
C GLN A 80 -1.68 -11.48 3.82
N ALA A 81 -2.50 -10.46 3.56
CA ALA A 81 -2.74 -9.94 2.22
C ALA A 81 -1.45 -9.41 1.58
N ALA A 82 -0.60 -8.69 2.34
CA ALA A 82 0.68 -8.19 1.83
C ALA A 82 1.58 -9.32 1.31
N ARG A 83 1.61 -10.46 2.01
CA ARG A 83 2.38 -11.64 1.59
C ARG A 83 1.82 -12.25 0.31
N GLN A 84 0.50 -12.35 0.18
CA GLN A 84 -0.14 -12.93 -1.01
C GLN A 84 -0.08 -12.02 -2.25
N LEU A 85 0.04 -10.71 -2.03
CA LEU A 85 0.04 -9.69 -3.08
C LEU A 85 1.45 -9.17 -3.41
N ALA A 86 2.50 -9.74 -2.82
CA ALA A 86 3.88 -9.36 -3.10
C ALA A 86 4.15 -9.36 -4.62
N GLY A 87 4.65 -8.24 -5.14
CA GLY A 87 4.90 -8.04 -6.57
C GLY A 87 3.65 -7.71 -7.42
N ARG A 88 2.43 -7.77 -6.87
CA ARG A 88 1.18 -7.43 -7.56
C ARG A 88 0.51 -6.18 -7.02
N CYS A 89 0.51 -6.00 -5.71
CA CYS A 89 0.01 -4.80 -5.03
C CYS A 89 0.88 -4.52 -3.82
N ARG A 90 1.22 -3.25 -3.66
CA ARG A 90 1.99 -2.73 -2.52
C ARG A 90 1.01 -2.42 -1.41
N LEU A 91 1.31 -2.82 -0.18
CA LEU A 91 0.46 -2.53 0.97
C LEU A 91 1.19 -1.56 1.90
N ALA A 92 0.46 -0.56 2.39
CA ALA A 92 0.97 0.39 3.36
C ALA A 92 -0.04 0.65 4.46
N LYS A 93 0.44 1.11 5.61
CA LYS A 93 -0.38 1.57 6.71
C LYS A 93 -0.17 3.07 6.90
N LEU A 94 -1.23 3.79 7.24
CA LEU A 94 -1.18 5.22 7.56
C LEU A 94 -1.84 5.43 8.92
N ASP A 95 -1.05 5.80 9.93
CA ASP A 95 -1.60 6.25 11.21
C ASP A 95 -2.28 7.62 11.03
N SER A 96 -3.60 7.64 11.21
CA SER A 96 -4.43 8.84 11.09
C SER A 96 -4.20 9.87 12.20
N GLU A 97 -3.77 9.46 13.39
CA GLU A 97 -3.47 10.37 14.51
C GLU A 97 -2.13 11.06 14.34
N ALA A 98 -1.14 10.33 13.80
CA ALA A 98 0.18 10.88 13.49
C ALA A 98 0.16 11.76 12.22
N ASN A 99 -0.76 11.51 11.28
CA ASN A 99 -0.83 12.19 9.98
C ASN A 99 -2.18 12.92 9.77
N ARG A 100 -2.61 13.71 10.75
CA ARG A 100 -3.97 14.32 10.78
C ARG A 100 -4.31 15.16 9.55
N ASN A 101 -3.35 15.94 9.03
CA ASN A 101 -3.56 16.77 7.85
C ASN A 101 -3.85 15.91 6.63
N LEU A 102 -3.02 14.89 6.38
CA LEU A 102 -3.24 13.95 5.30
C LEU A 102 -4.55 13.17 5.48
N ALA A 103 -4.86 12.70 6.68
CA ALA A 103 -6.13 12.02 6.97
C ALA A 103 -7.34 12.91 6.66
N GLY A 104 -7.27 14.20 7.00
CA GLY A 104 -8.28 15.20 6.65
C GLY A 104 -8.39 15.41 5.14
N GLN A 105 -7.26 15.54 4.43
CA GLN A 105 -7.21 15.68 2.97
C GLN A 105 -7.78 14.47 2.24
N LEU A 106 -7.54 13.26 2.74
CA LEU A 106 -8.10 12.01 2.22
C LEU A 106 -9.59 11.82 2.55
N GLY A 107 -10.16 12.71 3.38
CA GLY A 107 -11.55 12.66 3.81
C GLY A 107 -11.88 11.45 4.66
N ILE A 108 -10.96 11.02 5.53
CA ILE A 108 -11.16 9.87 6.42
C ILE A 108 -12.17 10.25 7.51
N ARG A 109 -13.28 9.50 7.56
CA ARG A 109 -14.39 9.72 8.52
C ARG A 109 -14.54 8.59 9.54
N SER A 110 -13.96 7.43 9.25
CA SER A 110 -14.02 6.23 10.09
C SER A 110 -12.77 5.40 9.85
N ILE A 111 -12.35 4.64 10.85
CA ILE A 111 -11.23 3.70 10.75
C ILE A 111 -11.63 2.32 11.28
N PRO A 112 -11.06 1.22 10.75
CA PRO A 112 -10.12 1.22 9.63
C PRO A 112 -10.82 1.63 8.32
N SER A 113 -10.06 2.26 7.44
CA SER A 113 -10.47 2.56 6.06
C SER A 113 -9.39 2.07 5.11
N LEU A 114 -9.81 1.48 4.00
CA LEU A 114 -8.92 1.00 2.95
C LEU A 114 -9.06 1.86 1.72
N LEU A 115 -7.93 2.38 1.21
CA LEU A 115 -7.88 3.21 0.02
C LEU A 115 -6.95 2.55 -1.00
N LEU A 116 -7.45 2.29 -2.19
CA LEU A 116 -6.68 1.73 -3.30
C LEU A 116 -6.29 2.85 -4.27
N PHE A 117 -4.98 2.98 -4.50
CA PHE A 117 -4.41 3.93 -5.44
C PHE A 117 -3.83 3.22 -6.66
N LYS A 118 -4.01 3.80 -7.84
CA LYS A 118 -3.35 3.42 -9.10
C LYS A 118 -2.89 4.68 -9.83
N HIS A 119 -1.63 4.73 -10.26
CA HIS A 119 -1.03 5.86 -10.99
C HIS A 119 -1.33 7.24 -10.35
N GLY A 120 -1.20 7.33 -9.02
CA GLY A 120 -1.39 8.57 -8.27
C GLY A 120 -2.84 8.97 -8.02
N ARG A 121 -3.82 8.14 -8.36
CA ARG A 121 -5.26 8.40 -8.14
C ARG A 121 -5.88 7.35 -7.25
N GLU A 122 -6.76 7.79 -6.36
CA GLU A 122 -7.64 6.87 -5.65
C GLU A 122 -8.65 6.29 -6.64
N VAL A 123 -8.73 4.96 -6.73
CA VAL A 123 -9.65 4.26 -7.64
C VAL A 123 -10.77 3.53 -6.91
N SER A 124 -10.59 3.25 -5.62
CA SER A 124 -11.58 2.55 -4.82
C SER A 124 -11.31 2.78 -3.34
N ARG A 125 -12.37 2.74 -2.53
CA ARG A 125 -12.28 2.79 -1.06
C ARG A 125 -13.27 1.82 -0.43
N GLN A 126 -12.91 1.29 0.74
CA GLN A 126 -13.80 0.50 1.59
C GLN A 126 -13.64 0.93 3.04
N ALA A 127 -14.75 1.00 3.76
CA ALA A 127 -14.76 1.28 5.20
C ALA A 127 -14.87 -0.02 5.99
N GLY A 128 -14.15 -0.08 7.10
CA GLY A 128 -14.21 -1.20 8.04
C GLY A 128 -13.23 -2.33 7.75
N ALA A 129 -13.14 -3.23 8.72
CA ALA A 129 -12.35 -4.45 8.63
C ALA A 129 -13.18 -5.56 7.99
N PHE A 130 -12.56 -6.39 7.16
CA PHE A 130 -13.21 -7.59 6.62
C PHE A 130 -12.23 -8.77 6.51
N PRO A 131 -12.73 -10.01 6.46
CA PRO A 131 -11.90 -11.20 6.34
C PRO A 131 -11.02 -11.18 5.08
N LEU A 132 -9.90 -11.91 5.12
CA LEU A 132 -8.94 -11.98 4.02
C LEU A 132 -9.60 -12.31 2.67
N GLN A 133 -10.54 -13.27 2.62
CA GLN A 133 -11.18 -13.67 1.37
C GLN A 133 -11.94 -12.51 0.73
N SER A 134 -12.75 -11.79 1.51
CA SER A 134 -13.49 -10.62 1.03
C SER A 134 -12.54 -9.50 0.58
N LEU A 135 -11.38 -9.35 1.23
CA LEU A 135 -10.34 -8.42 0.79
C LEU A 135 -9.75 -8.79 -0.57
N MET A 136 -9.42 -10.06 -0.75
CA MET A 136 -8.88 -10.54 -2.02
C MET A 136 -9.91 -10.47 -3.15
N GLU A 137 -11.18 -10.74 -2.87
CA GLU A 137 -12.29 -10.60 -3.81
C GLU A 137 -12.51 -9.14 -4.22
N TRP A 138 -12.54 -8.22 -3.26
CA TRP A 138 -12.66 -6.80 -3.54
C TRP A 138 -11.49 -6.33 -4.40
N LEU A 139 -10.24 -6.64 -4.04
CA LEU A 139 -9.06 -6.26 -4.82
C LEU A 139 -9.10 -6.83 -6.24
N ARG A 140 -9.50 -8.10 -6.40
CA ARG A 140 -9.67 -8.73 -7.71
C ARG A 140 -10.70 -7.99 -8.57
N SER A 141 -11.82 -7.56 -7.98
CA SER A 141 -12.83 -6.76 -8.68
C SER A 141 -12.30 -5.40 -9.15
N GLN A 142 -11.24 -4.89 -8.52
CA GLN A 142 -10.56 -3.65 -8.90
C GLN A 142 -9.41 -3.88 -9.90
N GLY A 143 -9.18 -5.12 -10.36
CA GLY A 143 -8.08 -5.46 -11.27
C GLY A 143 -6.72 -5.44 -10.58
N VAL A 144 -6.64 -6.00 -9.38
CA VAL A 144 -5.39 -6.33 -8.65
C VAL A 144 -5.19 -7.84 -8.68
#